data_AF-A0A1C5U927-F1
#
_entry.id   AF-A0A1C5U927-F1
#
_cell.length_a   1.000
_cell.length_b   1.000
_cell.length_c   1.000
_cell.angle_alpha   90.00
_cell.angle_beta   90.00
_cell.angle_gamma   90.00
#
_symmetry.space_group_name_H-M   'P 1'
#
loop_
_entity.id
_entity.type
_entity.pdbx_description
1 polymer ?
#
loop_
_entity_poly.entity_id
_entity_poly.type
_entity_poly.pdbx_seq_one_letter_code
_entity_poly.pdbx_strand_id
1 'polypeptide(L)'
;MNETTKYSIQIISDRKNSKKAELRASKERIHELTQNLFSPPETKSKMDLMMHHFNTGMAAYDGIMTGVKIYRRIKEIFSGKKHKKLS
;
A
#
# COMPACT_ATOMS: atom_id res chain seq x y z
N MET A 1 -2.31 20.01 -64.02
CA MET A 1 -1.41 19.00 -63.42
C MET A 1 -1.63 19.06 -61.92
N ASN A 2 -2.00 17.92 -61.33
CA ASN A 2 -2.67 17.84 -60.03
C ASN A 2 -1.65 17.97 -58.90
N GLU A 3 -1.53 19.17 -58.36
CA GLU A 3 -0.94 19.46 -57.04
C GLU A 3 -1.90 18.93 -55.96
N THR A 4 -2.09 17.60 -55.91
CA THR A 4 -2.77 16.93 -54.81
C THR A 4 -1.82 16.96 -53.63
N THR A 5 -1.76 18.13 -53.00
CA THR A 5 -1.51 18.36 -51.59
C THR A 5 -0.87 17.15 -50.91
N LYS A 6 0.45 17.03 -51.06
CA LYS A 6 1.32 16.30 -50.13
C LYS A 6 1.30 16.96 -48.73
N TYR A 7 0.14 17.39 -48.23
CA TYR A 7 -0.15 17.29 -46.79
C TYR A 7 -0.28 15.79 -46.49
N SER A 8 0.86 15.12 -46.56
CA SER A 8 1.01 13.70 -46.27
C SER A 8 0.50 13.47 -44.86
N ILE A 9 -0.27 12.40 -44.65
CA ILE A 9 -0.71 11.92 -43.33
C ILE A 9 0.44 11.92 -42.30
N GLN A 10 1.67 11.72 -42.77
CA GLN A 10 2.89 11.78 -41.97
C GLN A 10 3.08 13.14 -41.28
N ILE A 11 2.94 14.27 -41.99
CA ILE A 11 3.11 15.61 -41.42
C ILE A 11 2.04 15.88 -40.33
N ILE A 12 0.82 15.39 -40.53
CA ILE A 12 -0.27 15.53 -39.55
C ILE A 12 0.03 14.67 -38.32
N SER A 13 0.51 13.45 -38.52
CA SER A 13 0.93 12.54 -37.46
C SER A 13 2.06 13.13 -36.61
N ASP A 14 3.08 13.71 -37.25
CA ASP A 14 4.22 14.32 -36.57
C ASP A 14 3.80 15.54 -35.74
N ARG A 15 2.98 16.43 -36.31
CA ARG A 15 2.41 17.57 -35.58
C ARG A 15 1.56 17.14 -34.38
N LYS A 16 0.76 16.07 -34.53
CA LYS A 16 -0.04 15.50 -33.45
C LYS A 16 0.85 14.92 -32.35
N ASN A 17 1.91 14.22 -32.71
CA ASN A 17 2.87 13.65 -31.75
C ASN A 17 3.63 14.74 -30.99
N SER A 18 4.07 15.80 -31.67
CA SER A 18 4.72 16.96 -31.02
C SER A 18 3.79 17.62 -29.99
N LYS A 19 2.56 17.96 -30.39
CA LYS A 19 1.57 18.54 -29.45
C LYS A 19 1.24 17.60 -28.29
N LYS A 20 1.17 16.29 -28.53
CA LYS A 20 0.94 15.30 -27.47
C LYS A 20 2.11 15.23 -26.49
N ALA A 21 3.35 15.37 -26.96
CA ALA A 21 4.53 15.43 -26.11
C ALA A 21 4.52 16.69 -25.23
N GLU A 22 4.20 17.85 -25.81
CA GLU A 22 4.04 19.11 -25.06
C GLU A 22 2.95 19.02 -23.98
N LEU A 23 1.80 18.40 -24.31
CA LEU A 23 0.72 18.17 -23.35
C LEU A 23 1.13 17.22 -22.21
N ARG A 24 1.89 16.17 -22.51
CA ARG A 24 2.41 15.27 -21.47
C ARG A 24 3.37 15.99 -20.54
N ALA A 25 4.32 16.74 -21.09
CA ALA A 25 5.25 17.53 -20.30
C ALA A 25 4.51 18.57 -19.45
N SER A 26 3.46 19.21 -19.97
CA SER A 26 2.61 20.11 -19.20
C SER A 26 1.86 19.39 -18.07
N LYS A 27 1.30 18.21 -18.36
CA LYS A 27 0.60 17.38 -17.37
C LYS A 27 1.54 16.96 -16.24
N GLU A 28 2.76 16.54 -16.55
CA GLU A 28 3.77 16.17 -15.56
C GLU A 28 4.11 17.36 -14.66
N ARG A 29 4.40 18.54 -15.24
CA ARG A 29 4.65 19.76 -14.46
C ARG A 29 3.48 20.15 -13.55
N ILE A 30 2.25 20.10 -14.06
CA ILE A 30 1.05 20.41 -13.26
C ILE A 30 0.87 19.38 -12.15
N HIS A 31 1.10 18.10 -12.45
CA HIS A 31 1.00 17.03 -11.47
C HIS A 31 2.03 17.20 -10.36
N GLU A 32 3.31 17.43 -10.70
CA GLU A 32 4.37 17.70 -9.72
C GLU A 32 4.08 18.93 -8.87
N LEU A 33 3.66 20.04 -9.50
CA LEU A 33 3.28 21.24 -8.77
C LEU A 33 2.10 20.99 -7.83
N THR A 34 1.09 20.27 -8.29
CA THR A 34 -0.12 19.93 -7.51
C THR A 34 0.24 19.01 -6.35
N GLN A 35 1.08 17.99 -6.59
CA GLN A 35 1.60 17.12 -5.55
C GLN A 35 2.39 17.96 -4.54
N ASN A 36 3.31 18.83 -4.95
CA ASN A 36 4.06 19.65 -4.00
C ASN A 36 3.17 20.63 -3.20
N LEU A 37 2.16 21.22 -3.84
CA LEU A 37 1.29 22.22 -3.24
C LEU A 37 0.22 21.62 -2.30
N PHE A 38 -0.31 20.46 -2.66
CA PHE A 38 -1.40 19.80 -1.94
C PHE A 38 -1.00 18.48 -1.29
N SER A 39 0.30 18.13 -1.30
CA SER A 39 0.79 17.01 -0.50
C SER A 39 0.38 17.27 0.94
N PRO A 40 -0.24 16.29 1.61
CA PRO A 40 -0.46 16.38 3.04
C PRO A 40 0.89 16.72 3.69
N PRO A 41 0.97 17.72 4.59
CA PRO A 41 2.19 17.90 5.37
C PRO A 41 2.56 16.54 5.97
N GLU A 42 3.86 16.23 6.05
CA GLU A 42 4.33 14.97 6.64
C GLU A 42 3.88 14.89 8.11
N THR A 43 2.64 14.46 8.27
CA THR A 43 2.03 14.18 9.54
C THR A 43 2.61 12.83 9.90
N LYS A 44 3.69 12.87 10.69
CA LYS A 44 4.27 11.71 11.36
C LYS A 44 3.17 10.74 11.81
N SER A 45 2.04 11.29 12.27
CA SER A 45 0.78 10.63 12.58
C SER A 45 0.34 9.45 11.70
N LYS A 46 0.35 9.50 10.35
CA LYS A 46 -0.17 8.36 9.55
C LYS A 46 0.77 7.16 9.55
N MET A 47 2.08 7.40 9.41
CA MET A 47 3.08 6.32 9.48
C MET A 47 3.33 5.88 10.91
N ASP A 48 3.23 6.79 11.88
CA ASP A 48 3.31 6.49 13.31
C ASP A 48 2.09 5.68 13.77
N LEU A 49 0.88 5.97 13.27
CA LEU A 49 -0.31 5.14 13.46
C LEU A 49 -0.13 3.75 12.84
N MET A 50 0.43 3.69 11.64
CA MET A 50 0.73 2.42 10.97
C MET A 50 1.76 1.60 11.76
N MET A 51 2.88 2.20 12.19
CA MET A 51 3.87 1.58 13.06
C MET A 51 3.28 1.15 14.42
N HIS A 52 2.40 1.95 15.01
CA HIS A 52 1.70 1.60 16.22
C HIS A 52 0.76 0.40 16.01
N HIS A 53 0.03 0.32 14.90
CA HIS A 53 -0.79 -0.86 14.59
C HIS A 53 0.04 -2.13 14.37
N PHE A 54 1.22 -2.03 13.74
CA PHE A 54 2.13 -3.18 13.61
C PHE A 54 2.69 -3.62 14.97
N ASN A 55 3.11 -2.69 15.82
CA ASN A 55 3.65 -3.00 17.15
C ASN A 55 2.56 -3.52 18.12
N THR A 56 1.36 -2.93 18.07
CA THR A 56 0.18 -3.36 18.85
C THR A 56 -0.35 -4.71 18.39
N GLY A 57 -0.29 -5.01 17.08
CA GLY A 57 -0.62 -6.33 16.54
C GLY A 57 0.32 -7.42 17.05
N MET A 58 1.63 -7.15 17.12
CA MET A 58 2.61 -8.06 17.73
C MET A 58 2.47 -8.17 19.27
N ALA A 59 2.23 -7.06 19.97
CA ALA A 59 2.09 -7.06 21.43
C ALA A 59 0.79 -7.74 21.90
N ALA A 60 -0.32 -7.53 21.19
CA ALA A 60 -1.58 -8.24 21.44
C ALA A 60 -1.43 -9.74 21.19
N TYR A 61 -0.62 -10.13 20.20
CA TYR A 61 -0.30 -11.53 19.94
C TYR A 61 0.45 -12.16 21.13
N ASP A 62 1.42 -11.47 21.74
CA ASP A 62 2.16 -12.00 22.90
C ASP A 62 1.29 -12.11 24.16
N GLY A 63 0.44 -11.12 24.44
CA GLY A 63 -0.49 -11.16 25.59
C GLY A 63 -1.52 -12.28 25.49
N ILE A 64 -2.15 -12.45 24.33
CA ILE A 64 -3.13 -13.52 24.09
C ILE A 64 -2.44 -14.89 24.09
N MET A 65 -1.27 -15.02 23.44
CA MET A 65 -0.50 -16.26 23.46
C MET A 65 -0.04 -16.64 24.86
N THR A 66 0.34 -15.67 25.67
CA THR A 66 0.66 -15.88 27.09
C THR A 66 -0.55 -16.40 27.86
N GLY A 67 -1.73 -15.80 27.68
CA GLY A 67 -2.97 -16.28 28.27
C GLY A 67 -3.33 -17.72 27.85
N VAL A 68 -3.19 -18.05 26.56
CA VAL A 68 -3.44 -19.40 26.03
C VAL A 68 -2.44 -20.41 26.58
N LYS A 69 -1.16 -20.06 26.70
CA LYS A 69 -0.12 -20.92 27.29
C LYS A 69 -0.41 -21.22 28.77
N ILE A 70 -0.78 -20.21 29.55
CA ILE A 70 -1.16 -20.38 30.96
C ILE A 70 -2.38 -21.31 31.08
N TYR A 71 -3.42 -21.07 30.27
CA TYR A 71 -4.61 -21.91 30.24
C TYR A 71 -4.29 -23.39 29.91
N ARG A 72 -3.44 -23.63 28.91
CA ARG A 72 -3.00 -24.99 28.55
C ARG A 72 -2.24 -25.67 29.69
N ARG A 73 -1.32 -24.96 30.35
CA ARG A 73 -0.55 -25.48 31.49
C ARG A 73 -1.46 -25.89 32.65
N ILE A 74 -2.45 -25.05 32.97
CA ILE A 74 -3.47 -25.33 33.97
C ILE A 74 -4.28 -26.56 33.55
N LYS A 75 -4.82 -26.57 32.33
CA LYS A 75 -5.62 -27.68 31.80
C LYS A 75 -4.87 -29.01 31.87
N GLU A 76 -3.60 -29.07 31.48
CA GLU A 76 -2.76 -30.27 31.53
C GLU A 76 -2.61 -30.83 32.96
N ILE A 77 -2.37 -29.97 33.94
CA ILE A 77 -2.28 -30.35 35.36
C ILE A 77 -3.61 -30.92 35.87
N PHE A 78 -4.74 -30.35 35.45
CA PHE A 78 -6.07 -30.83 35.83
C PHE A 78 -6.53 -32.06 35.04
N SER A 79 -6.11 -32.23 33.78
CA SER A 79 -6.43 -33.40 32.96
C SER A 79 -5.55 -34.61 33.25
N GLY A 80 -4.31 -34.42 33.72
CA GLY A 80 -3.41 -35.50 34.13
C GLY A 80 -3.94 -36.34 35.30
N LYS A 81 -4.92 -35.83 36.06
CA LYS A 81 -5.61 -36.59 37.12
C LYS A 81 -6.63 -37.61 36.60
N LYS A 82 -6.95 -37.61 35.30
CA LYS A 82 -7.94 -38.55 34.71
C LYS A 82 -7.35 -39.86 34.18
N HIS A 83 -6.02 -40.01 34.11
CA HIS A 83 -5.35 -41.23 33.60
C HIS A 83 -4.88 -42.22 34.69
N LYS A 84 -5.43 -42.14 35.91
CA LYS A 84 -5.10 -43.06 37.02
C LYS A 84 -6.31 -43.80 37.61
N LYS A 85 -7.25 -44.19 36.74
CA LYS A 85 -8.30 -45.18 37.05
C LYS A 85 -8.54 -46.06 35.83
N LEU A 86 -7.65 -47.00 35.59
CA LEU A 86 -7.85 -48.26 34.85
C LEU A 86 -6.51 -49.01 34.88
N SER A 87 -6.23 -49.61 36.02
CA SER A 87 -5.40 -50.82 36.19
C SER A 87 -6.01 -51.61 37.33
#